data_AF-A0A8H5VNI5-F1
#
_entry.id   AF-A0A8H5VNI5-F1
#
_cell.length_a   1.000
_cell.length_b   1.000
_cell.length_c   1.000
_cell.angle_alpha   90.00
_cell.angle_beta   90.00
_cell.angle_gamma   90.00
#
_symmetry.space_group_name_H-M   'P 1'
#
loop_
_entity.id
_entity.type
_entity.pdbx_description
1 polymer ?
#
loop_
_entity_poly.entity_id
_entity_poly.type
_entity_poly.pdbx_seq_one_letter_code
_entity_poly.pdbx_strand_id
1 'polypeptide(L)'
;MVLQDLGRRINAAVTNLTREQNLDEKAFDGMLKEICAALLEADVNVRLVGQLRKSIKSTVNFKELPPAVNKKRLIQKAVFDELVKLVDPHAEPFRPKKGKSNVIMFVGLQGAGKTTTCTKLARHYQSRGFKACLVCADTFRAGAFDQLKQNATKAKIPYYGSLTETDPAEVARAGVDQFKKERFEVIIVDTSGRHRQESALFQEMVDIQEAIKPDETIMVLDASIGQQAESQAKAFKEAADFGAIIITKTDGHAHGGGAISAVAATHTPIVFIGTGEHMLDFEKFAPQQFVQKLLGMGDMAGLMEHVQSLNLNQKDTIKHIQEGIFTVRDLRDQLSNIMKMGPLSKMAGMIPGMSNMMQGMDDEEGGAKLKRMIYICDSMTDKELDSDGKILIDQPTRMTRIARGSGTSVREVEDLLTQQRMMAGMAKKMGGNMKNMQRAQQAMGGGNKAQQLAAMQKRLQSMGGAGGAGGMPDMGSLMKMLGGGGGGMPGGMDMQAMMRQMGMGGGGMPGMPPGGGRGRR
;
A
#
# COMPACT_ATOMS: atom_id res chain seq x y z
N MET A 1 14.61 -6.39 -3.16
CA MET A 1 13.60 -7.35 -2.68
C MET A 1 13.23 -8.27 -3.82
N VAL A 2 13.24 -9.58 -3.60
CA VAL A 2 13.08 -10.56 -4.68
C VAL A 2 11.67 -10.58 -5.28
N LEU A 3 10.64 -10.26 -4.50
CA LEU A 3 9.29 -9.98 -5.02
C LEU A 3 9.28 -8.79 -5.99
N GLN A 4 10.09 -7.75 -5.75
CA GLN A 4 10.21 -6.64 -6.70
C GLN A 4 10.93 -7.08 -7.99
N ASP A 5 11.88 -8.01 -7.92
CA ASP A 5 12.57 -8.51 -9.11
C ASP A 5 11.67 -9.42 -9.95
N LEU A 6 10.90 -10.31 -9.32
CA LEU A 6 9.81 -11.07 -9.97
C LEU A 6 8.84 -10.11 -10.66
N GLY A 7 8.41 -9.10 -9.92
CA GLY A 7 7.56 -8.04 -10.39
C GLY A 7 8.08 -7.28 -11.62
N ARG A 8 9.35 -6.87 -11.57
CA ARG A 8 10.04 -6.21 -12.68
C ARG A 8 10.12 -7.10 -13.91
N ARG A 9 10.41 -8.39 -13.75
CA ARG A 9 10.47 -9.33 -14.89
C ARG A 9 9.11 -9.54 -15.53
N ILE A 10 8.06 -9.73 -14.73
CA ILE A 10 6.69 -9.87 -15.26
C ILE A 10 6.27 -8.56 -15.94
N ASN A 11 6.53 -7.40 -15.33
CA ASN A 11 6.24 -6.11 -15.94
C ASN A 11 7.04 -5.90 -17.24
N ALA A 12 8.33 -6.27 -17.27
CA ALA A 12 9.15 -6.18 -18.47
C ALA A 12 8.60 -7.06 -19.60
N ALA A 13 8.25 -8.32 -19.32
CA ALA A 13 7.64 -9.22 -20.30
C ALA A 13 6.34 -8.65 -20.87
N VAL A 14 5.49 -8.11 -20.00
CA VAL A 14 4.24 -7.45 -20.38
C VAL A 14 4.51 -6.18 -21.20
N THR A 15 5.46 -5.35 -20.78
CA THR A 15 5.80 -4.08 -21.43
C THR A 15 6.43 -4.30 -22.81
N ASN A 16 7.31 -5.29 -22.94
CA ASN A 16 7.94 -5.67 -24.20
C ASN A 16 6.88 -6.05 -25.24
N LEU A 17 5.92 -6.89 -24.84
CA LEU A 17 4.78 -7.24 -25.68
C LEU A 17 3.92 -6.02 -26.06
N THR A 18 3.76 -5.05 -25.14
CA THR A 18 3.05 -3.81 -25.46
C THR A 18 3.82 -2.84 -26.37
N ARG A 19 5.13 -3.02 -26.56
CA ARG A 19 5.94 -2.20 -27.48
C ARG A 19 5.93 -2.73 -28.90
N GLU A 20 5.66 -4.01 -29.10
CA GLU A 20 5.51 -4.59 -30.43
C GLU A 20 4.33 -3.96 -31.19
N GLN A 21 4.56 -3.73 -32.50
CA GLN A 21 3.57 -3.13 -33.39
C GLN A 21 2.50 -4.14 -33.80
N ASN A 22 2.89 -5.42 -33.97
CA ASN A 22 1.99 -6.51 -34.30
C ASN A 22 1.99 -7.55 -33.18
N LEU A 23 0.85 -7.66 -32.49
CA LEU A 23 0.61 -8.69 -31.48
C LEU A 23 0.19 -9.98 -32.18
N ASP A 24 1.15 -10.90 -32.34
CA ASP A 24 0.93 -12.24 -32.86
C ASP A 24 0.92 -13.30 -31.74
N GLU A 25 0.48 -14.51 -32.07
CA GLU A 25 0.38 -15.62 -31.12
C GLU A 25 1.76 -16.10 -30.63
N LYS A 26 2.81 -15.91 -31.44
CA LYS A 26 4.19 -16.28 -31.09
C LYS A 26 4.75 -15.37 -30.01
N ALA A 27 4.57 -14.06 -30.14
CA ALA A 27 4.99 -13.07 -29.16
C ALA A 27 4.25 -13.26 -27.84
N PHE A 28 2.94 -13.54 -27.89
CA PHE A 28 2.16 -13.88 -26.71
C PHE A 28 2.70 -15.13 -25.99
N ASP A 29 3.03 -16.18 -26.74
CA ASP A 29 3.61 -17.40 -26.18
C ASP A 29 5.03 -17.19 -25.61
N GLY A 30 5.82 -16.31 -26.22
CA GLY A 30 7.12 -15.88 -25.69
C GLY A 30 6.97 -15.18 -24.34
N MET A 31 6.08 -14.19 -24.25
CA MET A 31 5.77 -13.47 -23.02
C MET A 31 5.29 -14.42 -21.90
N LEU A 32 4.40 -15.37 -22.22
CA LEU A 32 3.96 -16.36 -21.24
C LEU A 32 5.10 -17.26 -20.74
N LYS A 33 6.05 -17.64 -21.62
CA LYS A 33 7.23 -18.41 -21.20
C LYS A 33 8.12 -17.61 -20.25
N GLU A 34 8.34 -16.32 -20.51
CA GLU A 34 9.11 -15.45 -19.62
C GLU A 34 8.45 -15.30 -18.24
N ILE A 35 7.14 -15.07 -18.21
CA ILE A 35 6.38 -15.01 -16.95
C ILE A 35 6.47 -16.35 -16.20
N CYS A 36 6.29 -17.47 -16.89
CA CYS A 36 6.39 -18.80 -16.27
C CYS A 36 7.79 -19.06 -15.73
N ALA A 37 8.84 -18.70 -16.48
CA ALA A 37 10.22 -18.83 -16.03
C ALA A 37 10.48 -17.99 -14.77
N ALA A 38 10.00 -16.74 -14.74
CA ALA A 38 10.13 -15.88 -13.57
C ALA A 38 9.40 -16.45 -12.34
N LEU A 39 8.19 -17.01 -12.49
CA LEU A 39 7.46 -17.66 -11.41
C LEU A 39 8.17 -18.93 -10.90
N LEU A 40 8.76 -19.73 -11.79
CA LEU A 40 9.53 -20.92 -11.42
C LEU A 40 10.82 -20.56 -10.69
N GLU A 41 11.55 -19.55 -11.17
CA GLU A 41 12.71 -18.97 -10.46
C GLU A 41 12.31 -18.40 -9.10
N ALA A 42 11.05 -18.01 -8.93
CA ALA A 42 10.51 -17.54 -7.67
C ALA A 42 9.98 -18.65 -6.75
N ASP A 43 10.33 -19.90 -7.01
CA ASP A 43 9.89 -21.08 -6.26
C ASP A 43 8.36 -21.28 -6.19
N VAL A 44 7.63 -20.84 -7.22
CA VAL A 44 6.21 -21.19 -7.37
C VAL A 44 6.10 -22.63 -7.89
N ASN A 45 5.11 -23.38 -7.40
CA ASN A 45 4.92 -24.75 -7.82
C ASN A 45 4.70 -24.91 -9.33
N VAL A 46 5.42 -25.85 -9.95
CA VAL A 46 5.40 -26.11 -11.40
C VAL A 46 3.98 -26.40 -11.91
N ARG A 47 3.16 -27.10 -11.12
CA ARG A 47 1.77 -27.42 -11.49
C ARG A 47 0.92 -26.16 -11.55
N LEU A 48 1.09 -25.25 -10.59
CA LEU A 48 0.38 -23.97 -10.55
C LEU A 48 0.80 -23.06 -11.71
N VAL A 49 2.10 -23.00 -12.03
CA VAL A 49 2.59 -22.25 -13.20
C VAL A 49 2.01 -22.81 -14.50
N GLY A 50 1.95 -24.14 -14.63
CA GLY A 50 1.33 -24.79 -15.78
C GLY A 50 -0.17 -24.51 -15.93
N GLN A 51 -0.90 -24.53 -14.81
CA GLN A 51 -2.33 -24.18 -14.77
C GLN A 51 -2.57 -22.71 -15.13
N LEU A 52 -1.79 -21.79 -14.57
CA LEU A 52 -1.84 -20.36 -14.89
C LEU A 52 -1.62 -20.13 -16.39
N ARG A 53 -0.59 -20.75 -16.97
CA ARG A 53 -0.33 -20.64 -18.42
C ARG A 53 -1.50 -21.11 -19.26
N LYS A 54 -2.12 -22.24 -18.90
CA LYS A 54 -3.28 -22.79 -19.61
C LYS A 54 -4.50 -21.88 -19.49
N SER A 55 -4.75 -21.35 -18.30
CA SER A 55 -5.86 -20.44 -18.01
C SER A 55 -5.75 -19.14 -18.81
N ILE A 56 -4.58 -18.50 -18.81
CA ILE A 56 -4.33 -17.27 -19.59
C ILE A 56 -4.51 -17.52 -21.09
N LYS A 57 -3.98 -18.64 -21.63
CA LYS A 57 -4.17 -19.01 -23.04
C LYS A 57 -5.63 -19.20 -23.42
N SER A 58 -6.42 -19.80 -22.54
CA SER A 58 -7.86 -20.00 -22.80
C SER A 58 -8.66 -18.68 -22.75
N THR A 59 -8.23 -17.73 -21.93
CA THR A 59 -8.89 -16.42 -21.78
C THR A 59 -8.58 -15.48 -22.93
N VAL A 60 -7.35 -15.52 -23.45
CA VAL A 60 -6.90 -14.67 -24.57
C VAL A 60 -6.97 -15.46 -25.88
N ASN A 61 -8.18 -15.65 -26.41
CA ASN A 61 -8.38 -16.28 -27.71
C ASN A 61 -8.31 -15.25 -28.85
N PHE A 62 -7.18 -15.13 -29.53
CA PHE A 62 -6.96 -14.17 -30.62
C PHE A 62 -7.98 -14.26 -31.77
N LYS A 63 -8.64 -15.40 -31.96
CA LYS A 63 -9.62 -15.62 -33.04
C LYS A 63 -11.00 -15.05 -32.73
N GLU A 64 -11.31 -14.84 -31.45
CA GLU A 64 -12.64 -14.41 -30.97
C GLU A 64 -12.65 -12.95 -30.49
N LEU A 65 -11.53 -12.24 -30.61
CA LEU A 65 -11.43 -10.85 -30.13
C LEU A 65 -12.08 -9.86 -31.09
N PRO A 66 -13.02 -9.01 -30.61
CA PRO A 66 -13.60 -7.96 -31.43
C PRO A 66 -12.52 -6.97 -31.91
N PRO A 67 -12.60 -6.44 -33.15
CA PRO A 67 -11.59 -5.54 -33.72
C PRO A 67 -11.35 -4.26 -32.91
N ALA A 68 -12.35 -3.81 -32.14
CA ALA A 68 -12.30 -2.58 -31.36
C ALA A 68 -11.63 -2.73 -29.98
N VAL A 69 -11.30 -3.96 -29.55
CA VAL A 69 -10.70 -4.19 -28.22
C VAL A 69 -9.20 -3.93 -28.28
N ASN A 70 -8.71 -3.13 -27.34
CA ASN A 70 -7.28 -2.95 -27.14
C ASN A 70 -6.66 -4.26 -26.59
N LYS A 71 -6.11 -5.07 -27.50
CA LYS A 71 -5.49 -6.37 -27.23
C LYS A 71 -4.44 -6.30 -26.10
N LYS A 72 -3.67 -5.20 -26.03
CA LYS A 72 -2.63 -4.99 -25.00
C LYS A 72 -3.24 -4.93 -23.60
N ARG A 73 -4.30 -4.14 -23.43
CA ARG A 73 -5.01 -4.00 -22.15
C ARG A 73 -5.70 -5.29 -21.73
N LEU A 74 -6.23 -6.04 -22.68
CA LEU A 74 -6.87 -7.32 -22.40
C LEU A 74 -5.86 -8.35 -21.87
N ILE A 75 -4.70 -8.48 -22.52
CA ILE A 75 -3.64 -9.41 -22.10
C ILE A 75 -3.13 -9.03 -20.70
N GLN A 76 -2.86 -7.75 -20.47
CA GLN A 76 -2.48 -7.24 -19.15
C GLN A 76 -3.49 -7.60 -18.07
N LYS A 77 -4.78 -7.38 -18.37
CA LYS A 77 -5.87 -7.72 -17.46
C LYS A 77 -5.95 -9.22 -17.21
N ALA A 78 -5.83 -10.06 -18.24
CA ALA A 78 -5.87 -11.51 -18.09
C ALA A 78 -4.72 -12.03 -17.22
N VAL A 79 -3.50 -11.53 -17.43
CA VAL A 79 -2.34 -11.89 -16.58
C VAL A 79 -2.57 -11.42 -15.14
N PHE A 80 -3.04 -10.19 -14.94
CA PHE A 80 -3.33 -9.66 -13.61
C PHE A 80 -4.40 -10.48 -12.88
N ASP A 81 -5.53 -10.73 -13.52
CA ASP A 81 -6.66 -11.46 -12.94
C ASP A 81 -6.26 -12.90 -12.56
N GLU A 82 -5.46 -13.57 -13.41
CA GLU A 82 -4.96 -14.93 -13.11
C GLU A 82 -3.92 -14.94 -11.98
N LEU A 83 -3.05 -13.93 -11.90
CA LEU A 83 -2.12 -13.79 -10.76
C LEU A 83 -2.89 -13.52 -9.45
N VAL A 84 -3.95 -12.72 -9.48
CA VAL A 84 -4.80 -12.47 -8.31
C VAL A 84 -5.51 -13.75 -7.88
N LYS A 85 -6.07 -14.53 -8.81
CA LYS A 85 -6.73 -15.81 -8.51
C LYS A 85 -5.81 -16.83 -7.84
N LEU A 86 -4.50 -16.79 -8.12
CA LEU A 86 -3.54 -17.68 -7.45
C LEU A 86 -3.37 -17.39 -5.96
N VAL A 87 -3.59 -16.14 -5.54
CA VAL A 87 -3.35 -15.69 -4.16
C VAL A 87 -4.63 -15.30 -3.41
N ASP A 88 -5.78 -15.32 -4.09
CA ASP A 88 -7.10 -15.07 -3.51
C ASP A 88 -7.90 -16.38 -3.43
N PRO A 89 -8.05 -16.97 -2.24
CA PRO A 89 -8.89 -18.17 -2.07
C PRO A 89 -10.39 -17.86 -1.99
N HIS A 90 -10.80 -16.59 -2.13
CA HIS A 90 -12.19 -16.12 -1.99
C HIS A 90 -12.85 -16.44 -0.64
N ALA A 91 -12.03 -16.74 0.37
CA ALA A 91 -12.47 -16.96 1.74
C ALA A 91 -12.36 -15.66 2.54
N GLU A 92 -13.41 -15.31 3.28
CA GLU A 92 -13.34 -14.18 4.20
C GLU A 92 -12.49 -14.54 5.43
N PRO A 93 -11.45 -13.76 5.74
CA PRO A 93 -10.67 -13.99 6.95
C PRO A 93 -11.47 -13.74 8.23
N PHE A 94 -11.15 -14.49 9.28
CA PHE A 94 -11.68 -14.22 10.62
C PHE A 94 -11.38 -12.78 11.09
N ARG A 95 -12.38 -12.18 11.74
CA ARG A 95 -12.30 -10.84 12.30
C ARG A 95 -12.63 -10.88 13.80
N PRO A 96 -11.69 -10.53 14.68
CA PRO A 96 -11.94 -10.49 16.11
C PRO A 96 -13.10 -9.54 16.45
N LYS A 97 -13.98 -9.99 17.36
CA LYS A 97 -15.14 -9.22 17.82
C LYS A 97 -14.82 -8.51 19.14
N LYS A 98 -15.03 -7.19 19.21
CA LYS A 98 -14.90 -6.44 20.48
C LYS A 98 -15.90 -6.93 21.52
N GLY A 99 -15.51 -6.86 22.79
CA GLY A 99 -16.31 -7.31 23.93
C GLY A 99 -16.40 -8.83 24.10
N LYS A 100 -15.72 -9.62 23.25
CA LYS A 100 -15.57 -11.08 23.39
C LYS A 100 -14.09 -11.43 23.44
N SER A 101 -13.74 -12.49 24.17
CA SER A 101 -12.39 -13.06 24.14
C SER A 101 -12.23 -13.90 22.88
N ASN A 102 -11.45 -13.40 21.93
CA ASN A 102 -11.10 -14.11 20.69
C ASN A 102 -9.74 -14.79 20.93
N VAL A 103 -9.71 -16.11 20.94
CA VAL A 103 -8.51 -16.92 21.13
C VAL A 103 -7.91 -17.26 19.77
N ILE A 104 -6.67 -16.86 19.53
CA ILE A 104 -5.96 -17.06 18.27
C ILE A 104 -4.74 -17.94 18.53
N MET A 105 -4.71 -19.13 17.94
CA MET A 105 -3.59 -20.05 18.06
C MET A 105 -2.65 -19.91 16.86
N PHE A 106 -1.35 -19.78 17.12
CA PHE A 106 -0.34 -19.72 16.07
C PHE A 106 0.32 -21.07 15.89
N VAL A 107 0.48 -21.51 14.64
CA VAL A 107 1.12 -22.77 14.26
C VAL A 107 2.09 -22.54 13.09
N GLY A 108 2.97 -23.50 12.84
CA GLY A 108 3.90 -23.45 11.72
C GLY A 108 5.30 -23.91 12.09
N LEU A 109 6.19 -23.93 11.10
CA LEU A 109 7.52 -24.50 11.27
C LEU A 109 8.41 -23.77 12.28
N GLN A 110 9.44 -24.48 12.71
CA GLN A 110 10.58 -23.90 13.41
C GLN A 110 11.20 -22.78 12.56
N GLY A 111 11.53 -21.65 13.20
CA GLY A 111 12.19 -20.54 12.52
C GLY A 111 11.32 -19.73 11.56
N ALA A 112 10.03 -20.06 11.39
CA ALA A 112 9.10 -19.32 10.52
C ALA A 112 8.70 -17.92 11.07
N GLY A 113 9.15 -17.57 12.28
CA GLY A 113 8.90 -16.26 12.88
C GLY A 113 7.62 -16.14 13.72
N LYS A 114 7.08 -17.25 14.25
CA LYS A 114 5.85 -17.29 15.07
C LYS A 114 5.87 -16.30 16.24
N THR A 115 6.80 -16.44 17.18
CA THR A 115 6.91 -15.57 18.37
C THR A 115 6.96 -14.08 18.04
N THR A 116 7.73 -13.71 17.01
CA THR A 116 7.81 -12.32 16.52
C THR A 116 6.47 -11.86 15.95
N THR A 117 5.83 -12.71 15.15
CA THR A 117 4.54 -12.43 14.50
C THR A 117 3.40 -12.32 15.51
N CYS A 118 3.38 -13.18 16.53
CA CYS A 118 2.44 -13.10 17.65
C CYS A 118 2.48 -11.71 18.29
N THR A 119 3.69 -11.20 18.56
CA THR A 119 3.85 -9.87 19.17
C THR A 119 3.41 -8.75 18.23
N LYS A 120 3.74 -8.84 16.94
CA LYS A 120 3.30 -7.88 15.91
C LYS A 120 1.79 -7.84 15.78
N LEU A 121 1.14 -9.01 15.74
CA LEU A 121 -0.32 -9.11 15.64
C LEU A 121 -1.00 -8.54 16.90
N ALA A 122 -0.49 -8.87 18.09
CA ALA A 122 -0.99 -8.31 19.35
C ALA A 122 -0.88 -6.77 19.37
N ARG A 123 0.27 -6.22 18.93
CA ARG A 123 0.47 -4.78 18.80
C ARG A 123 -0.47 -4.14 17.78
N HIS A 124 -0.69 -4.81 16.64
CA HIS A 124 -1.60 -4.36 15.58
C HIS A 124 -3.06 -4.24 16.06
N TYR A 125 -3.51 -5.16 16.90
CA TYR A 125 -4.85 -5.07 17.50
C TYR A 125 -4.89 -4.06 18.67
N GLN A 126 -3.83 -3.97 19.46
CA GLN A 126 -3.72 -2.97 20.53
C GLN A 126 -3.84 -1.53 19.99
N SER A 127 -3.20 -1.22 18.85
CA SER A 127 -3.31 0.11 18.22
C SER A 127 -4.72 0.43 17.70
N ARG A 128 -5.55 -0.60 17.47
CA ARG A 128 -6.97 -0.49 17.08
C ARG A 128 -7.92 -0.52 18.29
N GLY A 129 -7.36 -0.41 19.49
CA GLY A 129 -8.10 -0.33 20.74
C GLY A 129 -8.73 -1.65 21.18
N PHE A 130 -8.10 -2.78 20.84
CA PHE A 130 -8.41 -4.07 21.47
C PHE A 130 -7.51 -4.30 22.70
N LYS A 131 -8.04 -4.98 23.72
CA LYS A 131 -7.20 -5.53 24.80
C LYS A 131 -6.55 -6.83 24.33
N ALA A 132 -5.30 -6.75 23.88
CA ALA A 132 -4.52 -7.88 23.40
C ALA A 132 -3.50 -8.40 24.45
N CYS A 133 -3.29 -9.71 24.49
CA CYS A 133 -2.31 -10.38 25.34
C CYS A 133 -1.65 -11.56 24.61
N LEU A 134 -0.55 -12.06 25.18
CA LEU A 134 0.23 -13.16 24.65
C LEU A 134 0.32 -14.33 25.63
N VAL A 135 0.24 -15.56 25.14
CA VAL A 135 0.46 -16.78 25.92
C VAL A 135 1.58 -17.55 25.23
N CYS A 136 2.66 -17.81 25.94
CA CYS A 136 3.77 -18.63 25.45
C CYS A 136 3.53 -20.09 25.82
N ALA A 137 3.14 -20.90 24.84
CA ALA A 137 2.99 -22.35 24.96
C ALA A 137 4.15 -23.12 24.29
N ASP A 138 5.25 -22.43 23.95
CA ASP A 138 6.49 -23.06 23.48
C ASP A 138 7.34 -23.49 24.69
N THR A 139 7.01 -24.66 25.26
CA THR A 139 7.72 -25.24 26.43
C THR A 139 8.99 -26.00 26.04
N PHE A 140 9.19 -26.27 24.75
CA PHE A 140 10.30 -27.10 24.26
C PHE A 140 11.58 -26.29 23.98
N ARG A 141 11.45 -25.11 23.38
CA ARG A 141 12.62 -24.32 22.97
C ARG A 141 13.18 -23.52 24.14
N ALA A 142 14.46 -23.73 24.45
CA ALA A 142 15.18 -22.96 25.45
C ALA A 142 15.10 -21.45 25.17
N GLY A 143 14.69 -20.66 26.17
CA GLY A 143 14.56 -19.21 26.08
C GLY A 143 13.37 -18.71 25.24
N ALA A 144 12.45 -19.58 24.81
CA ALA A 144 11.25 -19.15 24.08
C ALA A 144 10.38 -18.18 24.90
N PHE A 145 10.14 -18.51 26.17
CA PHE A 145 9.42 -17.63 27.08
C PHE A 145 10.14 -16.29 27.30
N ASP A 146 11.46 -16.31 27.48
CA ASP A 146 12.26 -15.08 27.64
C ASP A 146 12.22 -14.21 26.37
N GLN A 147 12.28 -14.82 25.19
CA GLN A 147 12.14 -14.12 23.91
C GLN A 147 10.77 -13.43 23.80
N LEU A 148 9.68 -14.17 24.07
CA LEU A 148 8.33 -13.62 24.04
C LEU A 148 8.17 -12.51 25.08
N LYS A 149 8.66 -12.72 26.30
CA LYS A 149 8.65 -11.75 27.40
C LYS A 149 9.37 -10.45 27.03
N GLN A 150 10.55 -10.52 26.44
CA GLN A 150 11.28 -9.33 26.00
C GLN A 150 10.50 -8.55 24.93
N ASN A 151 9.93 -9.26 23.95
CA ASN A 151 9.14 -8.66 22.89
C ASN A 151 7.85 -8.01 23.44
N ALA A 152 7.12 -8.72 24.29
CA ALA A 152 5.90 -8.25 24.93
C ALA A 152 6.15 -7.03 25.82
N THR A 153 7.25 -7.03 26.59
CA THR A 153 7.65 -5.90 27.44
C THR A 153 7.95 -4.65 26.60
N LYS A 154 8.73 -4.79 25.51
CA LYS A 154 9.01 -3.68 24.57
C LYS A 154 7.73 -3.11 23.96
N ALA A 155 6.75 -3.96 23.66
CA ALA A 155 5.47 -3.56 23.08
C ALA A 155 4.41 -3.14 24.12
N LYS A 156 4.70 -3.26 25.43
CA LYS A 156 3.75 -3.05 26.53
C LYS A 156 2.48 -3.92 26.39
N ILE A 157 2.69 -5.21 26.13
CA ILE A 157 1.63 -6.21 25.96
C ILE A 157 1.70 -7.18 27.14
N PRO A 158 0.59 -7.43 27.86
CA PRO A 158 0.54 -8.46 28.89
C PRO A 158 0.83 -9.84 28.32
N TYR A 159 1.59 -10.65 29.07
CA TYR A 159 2.02 -11.97 28.63
C TYR A 159 1.88 -13.00 29.76
N TYR A 160 1.67 -14.25 29.38
CA TYR A 160 1.65 -15.42 30.26
C TYR A 160 2.59 -16.49 29.72
N GLY A 161 3.17 -17.28 30.60
CA GLY A 161 3.96 -18.47 30.29
C GLY A 161 4.54 -19.06 31.56
N SER A 162 5.13 -20.25 31.45
CA SER A 162 5.70 -20.97 32.58
C SER A 162 7.14 -21.38 32.28
N LEU A 163 8.01 -21.30 33.28
CA LEU A 163 9.37 -21.82 33.23
C LEU A 163 9.49 -23.23 33.82
N THR A 164 8.46 -23.68 34.55
CA THR A 164 8.47 -24.95 35.28
C THR A 164 7.50 -25.97 34.71
N GLU A 165 6.43 -25.52 34.06
CA GLU A 165 5.47 -26.40 33.41
C GLU A 165 6.01 -26.84 32.05
N THR A 166 6.01 -28.15 31.83
CA THR A 166 6.52 -28.76 30.60
C THR A 166 5.42 -29.05 29.61
N ASP A 167 4.18 -29.22 30.07
CA ASP A 167 3.03 -29.50 29.20
C ASP A 167 2.50 -28.19 28.55
N PRO A 168 2.63 -28.05 27.22
CA PRO A 168 2.18 -26.85 26.53
C PRO A 168 0.65 -26.66 26.55
N ALA A 169 -0.14 -27.74 26.63
CA ALA A 169 -1.60 -27.65 26.69
C ALA A 169 -2.08 -27.10 28.04
N GLU A 170 -1.44 -27.49 29.14
CA GLU A 170 -1.67 -26.92 30.48
C GLU A 170 -1.32 -25.42 30.53
N VAL A 171 -0.14 -25.05 29.99
CA VAL A 171 0.29 -23.63 29.94
C VAL A 171 -0.68 -22.80 29.10
N ALA A 172 -1.09 -23.31 27.93
CA ALA A 172 -2.02 -22.63 27.05
C ALA A 172 -3.38 -22.43 27.72
N ARG A 173 -3.94 -23.47 28.36
CA ARG A 173 -5.22 -23.42 29.06
C ARG A 173 -5.20 -22.42 30.20
N ALA A 174 -4.19 -22.50 31.08
CA ALA A 174 -4.05 -21.61 32.23
C ALA A 174 -3.93 -20.14 31.81
N GLY A 175 -3.12 -19.86 30.78
CA GLY A 175 -2.95 -18.50 30.25
C GLY A 175 -4.22 -17.95 29.62
N VAL A 176 -4.91 -18.76 28.81
CA VAL A 176 -6.19 -18.37 28.18
C VAL A 176 -7.27 -18.11 29.23
N ASP A 177 -7.38 -18.97 30.25
CA ASP A 177 -8.37 -18.82 31.32
C ASP A 177 -8.11 -17.58 32.18
N GLN A 178 -6.84 -17.28 32.49
CA GLN A 178 -6.48 -16.06 33.19
C GLN A 178 -6.91 -14.82 32.39
N PHE A 179 -6.53 -14.74 31.10
CA PHE A 179 -6.85 -13.56 30.30
C PHE A 179 -8.33 -13.44 29.94
N LYS A 180 -9.07 -14.55 29.85
CA LYS A 180 -10.54 -14.54 29.77
C LYS A 180 -11.16 -13.91 31.03
N LYS A 181 -10.68 -14.26 32.23
CA LYS A 181 -11.13 -13.67 33.50
C LYS A 181 -10.84 -12.16 33.58
N GLU A 182 -9.68 -11.75 33.08
CA GLU A 182 -9.27 -10.34 33.01
C GLU A 182 -9.95 -9.55 31.86
N ARG A 183 -10.84 -10.19 31.10
CA ARG A 183 -11.62 -9.61 29.98
C ARG A 183 -10.73 -9.07 28.86
N PHE A 184 -9.67 -9.80 28.51
CA PHE A 184 -8.94 -9.56 27.27
C PHE A 184 -9.77 -9.99 26.07
N GLU A 185 -9.64 -9.23 24.99
CA GLU A 185 -10.42 -9.41 23.77
C GLU A 185 -9.65 -10.20 22.70
N VAL A 186 -8.32 -10.11 22.69
CA VAL A 186 -7.47 -10.84 21.74
C VAL A 186 -6.40 -11.58 22.51
N ILE A 187 -6.53 -12.91 22.58
CA ILE A 187 -5.62 -13.79 23.31
C ILE A 187 -4.83 -14.58 22.27
N ILE A 188 -3.55 -14.26 22.09
CA ILE A 188 -2.70 -14.90 21.08
C ILE A 188 -1.81 -15.95 21.76
N VAL A 189 -1.92 -17.20 21.31
CA VAL A 189 -1.17 -18.34 21.84
C VAL A 189 -0.04 -18.69 20.86
N ASP A 190 1.20 -18.51 21.29
CA ASP A 190 2.43 -18.86 20.56
C ASP A 190 2.83 -20.31 20.90
N THR A 191 2.77 -21.21 19.91
CA THR A 191 3.13 -22.62 20.09
C THR A 191 4.55 -22.91 19.61
N SER A 192 5.05 -24.11 19.96
CA SER A 192 6.35 -24.58 19.50
C SER A 192 6.42 -24.70 17.96
N GLY A 193 7.62 -24.58 17.39
CA GLY A 193 7.85 -24.88 15.97
C GLY A 193 8.70 -26.11 15.82
N ARG A 194 8.16 -27.19 15.27
CA ARG A 194 8.95 -28.38 14.93
C ARG A 194 8.75 -28.82 13.49
N HIS A 195 9.60 -29.76 13.05
CA HIS A 195 9.69 -30.21 11.66
C HIS A 195 8.59 -31.25 11.34
N ARG A 196 8.21 -31.37 10.06
CA ARG A 196 7.14 -32.26 9.53
C ARG A 196 7.17 -33.74 10.00
N GLN A 197 8.29 -34.24 10.52
CA GLN A 197 8.54 -35.67 10.70
C GLN A 197 8.17 -36.20 12.10
N GLU A 198 7.62 -35.36 12.98
CA GLU A 198 7.21 -35.79 14.31
C GLU A 198 5.68 -35.89 14.38
N SER A 199 5.13 -37.11 14.30
CA SER A 199 3.72 -37.38 14.60
C SER A 199 3.33 -36.87 16.00
N ALA A 200 4.28 -36.91 16.93
CA ALA A 200 4.14 -36.35 18.27
C ALA A 200 3.86 -34.83 18.27
N LEU A 201 4.40 -34.07 17.31
CA LEU A 201 4.14 -32.63 17.21
C LEU A 201 2.68 -32.35 16.84
N PHE A 202 2.18 -33.07 15.84
CA PHE A 202 0.79 -32.88 15.40
C PHE A 202 -0.17 -33.25 16.53
N GLN A 203 0.16 -34.28 17.32
CA GLN A 203 -0.61 -34.60 18.52
C GLN A 203 -0.55 -33.47 19.56
N GLU A 204 0.65 -32.94 19.89
CA GLU A 204 0.80 -31.79 20.81
C GLU A 204 -0.06 -30.60 20.37
N MET A 205 -0.10 -30.31 19.07
CA MET A 205 -0.93 -29.24 18.52
C MET A 205 -2.42 -29.50 18.67
N VAL A 206 -2.88 -30.72 18.41
CA VAL A 206 -4.28 -31.14 18.60
C VAL A 206 -4.65 -31.03 20.08
N ASP A 207 -3.77 -31.48 20.98
CA ASP A 207 -3.98 -31.43 22.42
C ASP A 207 -4.14 -29.97 22.92
N ILE A 208 -3.30 -29.05 22.41
CA ILE A 208 -3.44 -27.60 22.69
C ILE A 208 -4.77 -27.07 22.15
N GLN A 209 -5.15 -27.43 20.92
CA GLN A 209 -6.41 -26.99 20.31
C GLN A 209 -7.64 -27.46 21.09
N GLU A 210 -7.65 -28.71 21.55
CA GLU A 210 -8.72 -29.27 22.38
C GLU A 210 -8.81 -28.57 23.74
N ALA A 211 -7.66 -28.22 24.33
CA ALA A 211 -7.59 -27.55 25.62
C ALA A 211 -8.09 -26.09 25.57
N ILE A 212 -7.76 -25.32 24.54
CA ILE A 212 -8.08 -23.89 24.48
C ILE A 212 -9.26 -23.53 23.58
N LYS A 213 -9.62 -24.41 22.64
CA LYS A 213 -10.66 -24.23 21.61
C LYS A 213 -10.52 -22.88 20.91
N PRO A 214 -9.48 -22.68 20.08
CA PRO A 214 -9.22 -21.40 19.46
C PRO A 214 -10.35 -21.00 18.50
N ASP A 215 -10.69 -19.70 18.47
CA ASP A 215 -11.64 -19.14 17.50
C ASP A 215 -11.03 -19.07 16.09
N GLU A 216 -9.70 -18.96 16.02
CA GLU A 216 -8.93 -18.91 14.78
C GLU A 216 -7.56 -19.56 14.99
N THR A 217 -7.10 -20.36 14.04
CA THR A 217 -5.75 -20.92 14.02
C THR A 217 -5.01 -20.36 12.81
N ILE A 218 -3.86 -19.74 13.04
CA ILE A 218 -3.07 -19.06 12.02
C ILE A 218 -1.78 -19.81 11.75
N MET A 219 -1.56 -20.21 10.49
CA MET A 219 -0.29 -20.77 10.05
C MET A 219 0.69 -19.66 9.67
N VAL A 220 1.86 -19.65 10.30
CA VAL A 220 2.97 -18.76 9.92
C VAL A 220 3.91 -19.49 8.97
N LEU A 221 4.12 -18.90 7.80
CA LEU A 221 5.00 -19.40 6.76
C LEU A 221 6.15 -18.43 6.50
N ASP A 222 7.35 -18.99 6.35
CA ASP A 222 8.52 -18.27 5.89
C ASP A 222 8.46 -18.10 4.37
N ALA A 223 8.69 -16.89 3.85
CA ALA A 223 8.74 -16.65 2.41
C ALA A 223 9.85 -17.46 1.69
N SER A 224 10.88 -17.93 2.41
CA SER A 224 12.03 -18.69 1.87
C SER A 224 11.82 -20.19 1.77
N ILE A 225 10.67 -20.70 2.23
CA ILE A 225 10.36 -22.14 2.30
C ILE A 225 10.35 -22.85 0.94
N GLY A 226 10.20 -22.07 -0.14
CA GLY A 226 10.19 -22.53 -1.53
C GLY A 226 9.12 -23.58 -1.84
N GLN A 227 9.48 -24.57 -2.67
CA GLN A 227 8.60 -25.62 -3.17
C GLN A 227 8.01 -26.53 -2.08
N GLN A 228 8.65 -26.59 -0.90
CA GLN A 228 8.15 -27.39 0.20
C GLN A 228 6.90 -26.80 0.85
N ALA A 229 6.53 -25.55 0.57
CA ALA A 229 5.36 -24.92 1.18
C ALA A 229 4.08 -25.74 1.04
N GLU A 230 3.84 -26.29 -0.15
CA GLU A 230 2.58 -26.98 -0.51
C GLU A 230 2.29 -28.16 0.43
N SER A 231 3.24 -29.09 0.52
CA SER A 231 3.08 -30.27 1.36
C SER A 231 3.24 -29.99 2.86
N GLN A 232 3.75 -28.82 3.27
CA GLN A 232 3.74 -28.42 4.69
C GLN A 232 2.37 -27.91 5.03
N ALA A 233 1.90 -26.93 4.28
CA ALA A 233 0.59 -26.33 4.47
C ALA A 233 -0.49 -27.40 4.47
N LYS A 234 -0.42 -28.37 3.55
CA LYS A 234 -1.37 -29.50 3.51
C LYS A 234 -1.35 -30.36 4.78
N ALA A 235 -0.18 -30.79 5.25
CA ALA A 235 -0.06 -31.62 6.45
C ALA A 235 -0.56 -30.88 7.71
N PHE A 236 -0.23 -29.60 7.84
CA PHE A 236 -0.73 -28.76 8.94
C PHE A 236 -2.23 -28.50 8.82
N LYS A 237 -2.77 -28.38 7.61
CA LYS A 237 -4.20 -28.19 7.37
C LYS A 237 -5.00 -29.43 7.75
N GLU A 238 -4.49 -30.61 7.44
CA GLU A 238 -5.09 -31.90 7.82
C GLU A 238 -5.07 -32.12 9.35
N ALA A 239 -4.02 -31.67 10.05
CA ALA A 239 -3.88 -31.90 11.49
C ALA A 239 -4.56 -30.84 12.36
N ALA A 240 -4.43 -29.55 12.02
CA ALA A 240 -4.81 -28.44 12.91
C ALA A 240 -5.81 -27.46 12.27
N ASP A 241 -6.31 -27.77 11.07
CA ASP A 241 -7.32 -26.98 10.33
C ASP A 241 -7.23 -25.45 10.53
N PHE A 242 -6.14 -24.84 10.06
CA PHE A 242 -5.92 -23.42 10.22
C PHE A 242 -6.77 -22.58 9.23
N GLY A 243 -7.34 -21.47 9.70
CA GLY A 243 -8.25 -20.60 8.93
C GLY A 243 -7.57 -19.40 8.27
N ALA A 244 -6.31 -19.14 8.59
CA ALA A 244 -5.54 -18.04 8.01
C ALA A 244 -4.04 -18.34 7.89
N ILE A 245 -3.38 -17.64 6.95
CA ILE A 245 -1.93 -17.71 6.72
C ILE A 245 -1.30 -16.34 6.96
N ILE A 246 -0.14 -16.30 7.63
CA ILE A 246 0.74 -15.13 7.67
C ILE A 246 2.07 -15.47 7.02
N ILE A 247 2.52 -14.63 6.10
CA ILE A 247 3.84 -14.77 5.46
C ILE A 247 4.84 -13.87 6.18
N THR A 248 6.02 -14.38 6.50
CA THR A 248 7.10 -13.61 7.15
C THR A 248 8.33 -13.53 6.25
N LYS A 249 9.29 -12.67 6.65
CA LYS A 249 10.59 -12.50 5.99
C LYS A 249 10.51 -12.10 4.51
N THR A 250 9.47 -11.34 4.13
CA THR A 250 9.32 -10.88 2.74
C THR A 250 10.27 -9.75 2.37
N ASP A 251 10.98 -9.20 3.35
CA ASP A 251 12.05 -8.22 3.22
C ASP A 251 13.39 -8.81 2.76
N GLY A 252 13.60 -10.10 2.96
CA GLY A 252 14.83 -10.79 2.58
C GLY A 252 14.94 -11.12 1.09
N HIS A 253 15.91 -11.98 0.77
CA HIS A 253 16.11 -12.54 -0.57
C HIS A 253 15.13 -13.68 -0.90
N ALA A 254 14.05 -13.81 -0.15
CA ALA A 254 13.09 -14.89 -0.31
C ALA A 254 12.14 -14.61 -1.47
N HIS A 255 11.93 -15.62 -2.31
CA HIS A 255 11.15 -15.49 -3.54
C HIS A 255 9.63 -15.40 -3.35
N GLY A 256 9.11 -15.82 -2.19
CA GLY A 256 7.69 -15.69 -1.84
C GLY A 256 6.74 -16.62 -2.58
N GLY A 257 7.19 -17.36 -3.60
CA GLY A 257 6.36 -18.31 -4.37
C GLY A 257 5.86 -19.51 -3.57
N GLY A 258 6.53 -19.84 -2.45
CA GLY A 258 6.05 -20.83 -1.50
C GLY A 258 4.69 -20.45 -0.91
N ALA A 259 4.45 -19.17 -0.62
CA ALA A 259 3.19 -18.72 -0.05
C ALA A 259 2.01 -18.88 -1.03
N ILE A 260 2.23 -18.62 -2.31
CA ILE A 260 1.25 -18.87 -3.38
C ILE A 260 0.88 -20.36 -3.40
N SER A 261 1.89 -21.22 -3.28
CA SER A 261 1.71 -22.66 -3.28
C SER A 261 0.94 -23.17 -2.05
N ALA A 262 1.14 -22.55 -0.90
CA ALA A 262 0.39 -22.87 0.32
C ALA A 262 -1.09 -22.48 0.23
N VAL A 263 -1.40 -21.29 -0.31
CA VAL A 263 -2.80 -20.85 -0.52
C VAL A 263 -3.52 -21.79 -1.49
N ALA A 264 -2.87 -22.13 -2.61
CA ALA A 264 -3.47 -23.01 -3.61
C ALA A 264 -3.77 -24.42 -3.07
N ALA A 265 -2.94 -24.94 -2.15
CA ALA A 265 -3.13 -26.27 -1.57
C ALA A 265 -4.16 -26.32 -0.45
N THR A 266 -4.33 -25.23 0.31
CA THR A 266 -5.13 -25.21 1.53
C THR A 266 -6.41 -24.39 1.41
N HIS A 267 -6.58 -23.65 0.31
CA HIS A 267 -7.67 -22.69 0.09
C HIS A 267 -7.87 -21.73 1.27
N THR A 268 -6.78 -21.39 1.95
CA THR A 268 -6.79 -20.60 3.17
C THR A 268 -6.23 -19.20 2.90
N PRO A 269 -6.91 -18.11 3.32
CA PRO A 269 -6.51 -16.75 3.00
C PRO A 269 -5.24 -16.32 3.73
N ILE A 270 -4.37 -15.61 3.02
CA ILE A 270 -3.30 -14.85 3.65
C ILE A 270 -3.91 -13.58 4.26
N VAL A 271 -3.62 -13.32 5.53
CA VAL A 271 -4.18 -12.17 6.28
C VAL A 271 -3.18 -11.05 6.50
N PHE A 272 -1.91 -11.39 6.69
CA PHE A 272 -0.84 -10.43 6.95
C PHE A 272 0.47 -10.86 6.31
N ILE A 273 1.34 -9.86 6.09
CA ILE A 273 2.72 -10.02 5.67
C ILE A 273 3.65 -9.32 6.68
N GLY A 274 4.67 -10.02 7.14
CA GLY A 274 5.79 -9.47 7.89
C GLY A 274 6.91 -9.01 6.98
N THR A 275 7.15 -7.71 6.92
CA THR A 275 8.05 -7.03 5.96
C THR A 275 9.36 -6.52 6.60
N GLY A 276 9.85 -7.19 7.63
CA GLY A 276 10.99 -6.74 8.44
C GLY A 276 10.99 -7.30 9.85
N GLU A 277 11.99 -6.95 10.65
CA GLU A 277 12.14 -7.44 12.03
C GLU A 277 11.45 -6.53 13.06
N HIS A 278 11.23 -5.25 12.74
CA HIS A 278 10.68 -4.31 13.70
C HIS A 278 9.18 -4.54 13.94
N MET A 279 8.69 -4.09 15.10
CA MET A 279 7.29 -4.30 15.52
C MET A 279 6.25 -3.72 14.56
N LEU A 280 6.62 -2.70 13.78
CA LEU A 280 5.74 -2.02 12.83
C LEU A 280 5.86 -2.59 11.41
N ASP A 281 6.80 -3.50 11.16
CA ASP A 281 6.96 -4.18 9.88
C ASP A 281 5.94 -5.32 9.74
N PHE A 282 4.66 -4.95 9.73
CA PHE A 282 3.53 -5.86 9.69
C PHE A 282 2.36 -5.22 8.94
N GLU A 283 2.10 -5.71 7.73
CA GLU A 283 1.14 -5.16 6.78
C GLU A 283 -0.02 -6.14 6.57
N LYS A 284 -1.23 -5.60 6.38
CA LYS A 284 -2.39 -6.41 6.01
C LYS A 284 -2.23 -6.90 4.57
N PHE A 285 -2.54 -8.17 4.33
CA PHE A 285 -2.52 -8.71 2.98
C PHE A 285 -3.81 -8.37 2.24
N ALA A 286 -3.67 -7.87 1.03
CA ALA A 286 -4.75 -7.71 0.07
C ALA A 286 -4.29 -8.26 -1.28
N PRO A 287 -4.91 -9.34 -1.81
CA PRO A 287 -4.48 -10.01 -3.04
C PRO A 287 -4.26 -9.06 -4.21
N GLN A 288 -5.24 -8.19 -4.48
CA GLN A 288 -5.17 -7.23 -5.59
C GLN A 288 -4.03 -6.22 -5.43
N GLN A 289 -3.89 -5.63 -4.23
CA GLN A 289 -2.82 -4.66 -3.96
C GLN A 289 -1.44 -5.33 -4.01
N PHE A 290 -1.33 -6.56 -3.53
CA PHE A 290 -0.09 -7.33 -3.60
C PHE A 290 0.33 -7.56 -5.05
N VAL A 291 -0.58 -8.00 -5.92
CA VAL A 291 -0.30 -8.18 -7.34
C VAL A 291 -0.04 -6.84 -8.05
N GLN A 292 -0.73 -5.75 -7.68
CA GLN A 292 -0.45 -4.41 -8.22
C GLN A 292 0.95 -3.92 -7.86
N LYS A 293 1.37 -4.10 -6.59
CA LYS A 293 2.75 -3.81 -6.15
C LYS A 293 3.76 -4.67 -6.89
N LEU A 294 3.46 -5.97 -7.03
CA LEU A 294 4.29 -6.91 -7.78
C LEU A 294 4.46 -6.41 -9.22
N LEU A 295 3.39 -6.09 -9.92
CA LEU A 295 3.45 -5.58 -11.29
C LEU A 295 3.94 -4.12 -11.39
N GLY A 296 4.30 -3.45 -10.29
CA GLY A 296 4.76 -2.06 -10.33
C GLY A 296 3.69 -1.04 -10.78
N MET A 297 2.41 -1.39 -10.61
CA MET A 297 1.26 -0.53 -11.00
C MET A 297 0.94 0.56 -9.96
N GLY A 298 1.70 0.63 -8.86
CA GLY A 298 1.47 1.55 -7.73
C GLY A 298 0.33 1.11 -6.83
N ASP A 299 0.40 1.48 -5.54
CA ASP A 299 -0.62 1.13 -4.53
C ASP A 299 -1.11 2.37 -3.80
N MET A 300 -2.08 3.06 -4.39
CA MET A 300 -2.69 4.24 -3.77
C MET A 300 -3.61 3.88 -2.60
N ALA A 301 -4.14 2.65 -2.55
CA ALA A 301 -5.10 2.23 -1.53
C ALA A 301 -4.39 1.88 -0.22
N GLY A 302 -3.30 1.11 -0.27
CA GLY A 302 -2.48 0.81 0.92
C GLY A 302 -1.78 2.05 1.48
N LEU A 303 -1.38 3.00 0.63
CA LEU A 303 -0.88 4.31 1.08
C LEU A 303 -1.94 5.06 1.91
N MET A 304 -3.20 5.08 1.45
CA MET A 304 -4.30 5.71 2.21
C MET A 304 -4.55 5.00 3.56
N GLU A 305 -4.54 3.67 3.60
CA GLU A 305 -4.75 2.91 4.85
C GLU A 305 -3.62 3.15 5.87
N HIS A 306 -2.37 3.17 5.41
CA HIS A 306 -1.22 3.47 6.27
C HIS A 306 -1.29 4.89 6.84
N VAL A 307 -1.61 5.89 6.00
CA VAL A 307 -1.81 7.28 6.43
C VAL A 307 -2.96 7.41 7.45
N GLN A 308 -4.07 6.68 7.24
CA GLN A 308 -5.19 6.66 8.19
C GLN A 308 -4.80 6.02 9.54
N SER A 309 -3.99 4.95 9.51
CA SER A 309 -3.56 4.23 10.73
C SER A 309 -2.70 5.08 11.66
N LEU A 310 -2.05 6.12 11.13
CA LEU A 310 -1.13 6.97 11.88
C LEU A 310 -1.83 8.10 12.65
N ASN A 311 -3.16 8.22 12.59
CA ASN A 311 -3.95 9.23 13.31
C ASN A 311 -3.28 10.61 13.30
N LEU A 312 -2.83 11.04 12.11
CA LEU A 312 -2.20 12.34 11.94
C LEU A 312 -3.25 13.42 12.20
N ASN A 313 -3.27 13.96 13.42
CA ASN A 313 -4.09 15.09 13.82
C ASN A 313 -3.61 16.35 13.07
N GLN A 314 -3.92 16.47 11.78
CA GLN A 314 -3.54 17.59 10.92
C GLN A 314 -4.54 18.75 10.94
N LYS A 315 -5.20 19.02 12.08
CA LYS A 315 -6.12 20.18 12.15
C LYS A 315 -5.37 21.51 12.05
N ASP A 316 -4.13 21.58 12.55
CA ASP A 316 -3.38 22.84 12.61
C ASP A 316 -2.51 23.06 11.36
N THR A 317 -1.89 22.01 10.81
CA THR A 317 -1.15 22.08 9.54
C THR A 317 -2.06 22.49 8.37
N ILE A 318 -3.30 21.99 8.33
CA ILE A 318 -4.27 22.36 7.27
C ILE A 318 -4.69 23.83 7.39
N LYS A 319 -4.83 24.36 8.62
CA LYS A 319 -5.15 25.78 8.85
C LYS A 319 -4.00 26.71 8.44
N HIS A 320 -2.76 26.38 8.78
CA HIS A 320 -1.59 27.18 8.37
C HIS A 320 -1.38 27.20 6.85
N ILE A 321 -1.67 26.08 6.17
CA ILE A 321 -1.70 26.02 4.69
C ILE A 321 -2.78 26.94 4.09
N GLN A 322 -3.96 27.05 4.73
CA GLN A 322 -5.03 27.96 4.29
C GLN A 322 -4.69 29.44 4.49
N GLU A 323 -3.90 29.76 5.51
CA GLU A 323 -3.44 31.11 5.84
C GLU A 323 -2.19 31.52 5.04
N GLY A 324 -1.50 30.57 4.40
CA GLY A 324 -0.35 30.83 3.53
C GLY A 324 0.93 31.15 4.27
N ILE A 325 0.99 30.82 5.57
CA ILE A 325 2.17 30.97 6.43
C ILE A 325 2.66 29.54 6.70
N PHE A 326 3.84 29.21 6.18
CA PHE A 326 4.50 27.92 6.41
C PHE A 326 5.74 28.18 7.24
N THR A 327 5.71 27.78 8.51
CA THR A 327 6.78 28.04 9.48
C THR A 327 7.87 26.98 9.42
N VAL A 328 9.00 27.20 10.10
CA VAL A 328 10.04 26.17 10.27
C VAL A 328 9.53 25.01 11.15
N ARG A 329 8.62 25.29 12.10
CA ARG A 329 7.93 24.26 12.89
C ARG A 329 7.09 23.34 12.02
N ASP A 330 6.35 23.90 11.06
CA ASP A 330 5.55 23.09 10.13
C ASP A 330 6.43 22.14 9.32
N LEU A 331 7.60 22.61 8.86
CA LEU A 331 8.58 21.76 8.20
C LEU A 331 9.07 20.64 9.13
N ARG A 332 9.46 20.97 10.36
CA ARG A 332 9.90 19.98 11.36
C ARG A 332 8.84 18.91 11.62
N ASP A 333 7.59 19.32 11.80
CA ASP A 333 6.48 18.41 12.09
C ASP A 333 6.17 17.53 10.88
N GLN A 334 6.26 18.07 9.65
CA GLN A 334 6.17 17.27 8.44
C GLN A 334 7.31 16.26 8.32
N LEU A 335 8.56 16.66 8.56
CA LEU A 335 9.72 15.75 8.56
C LEU A 335 9.58 14.66 9.62
N SER A 336 9.10 15.03 10.83
CA SER A 336 8.81 14.07 11.91
C SER A 336 7.71 13.09 11.52
N ASN A 337 6.65 13.56 10.84
CA ASN A 337 5.58 12.70 10.37
C ASN A 337 6.07 11.75 9.27
N ILE A 338 6.89 12.23 8.32
CA ILE A 338 7.51 11.38 7.29
C ILE A 338 8.39 10.30 7.94
N MET A 339 9.19 10.67 8.96
CA MET A 339 9.98 9.70 9.70
C MET A 339 9.12 8.65 10.44
N LYS A 340 7.94 9.03 10.94
CA LYS A 340 7.00 8.08 11.58
C LYS A 340 6.31 7.17 10.56
N MET A 341 6.22 7.57 9.29
CA MET A 341 5.62 6.78 8.22
C MET A 341 6.49 5.59 7.76
N GLY A 342 7.78 5.54 8.15
CA GLY A 342 8.69 4.43 7.86
C GLY A 342 9.73 4.76 6.78
N PRO A 343 10.40 3.75 6.20
CA PRO A 343 11.45 3.94 5.20
C PRO A 343 10.96 4.69 3.95
N LEU A 344 11.78 5.63 3.47
CA LEU A 344 11.45 6.47 2.31
C LEU A 344 11.30 5.65 1.01
N SER A 345 12.06 4.56 0.86
CA SER A 345 11.92 3.65 -0.30
C SER A 345 10.54 2.99 -0.37
N LYS A 346 9.98 2.58 0.78
CA LYS A 346 8.66 1.95 0.85
C LYS A 346 7.58 2.92 0.39
N MET A 347 7.66 4.20 0.80
CA MET A 347 6.75 5.25 0.32
C MET A 347 6.93 5.56 -1.17
N ALA A 348 8.18 5.66 -1.65
CA ALA A 348 8.46 5.90 -3.06
C ALA A 348 7.94 4.76 -3.97
N GLY A 349 7.99 3.52 -3.49
CA GLY A 349 7.43 2.35 -4.18
C GLY A 349 5.90 2.32 -4.27
N MET A 350 5.20 3.08 -3.42
CA MET A 350 3.73 3.21 -3.46
C MET A 350 3.25 4.25 -4.49
N ILE A 351 4.11 5.20 -4.89
CA ILE A 351 3.77 6.29 -5.80
C ILE A 351 4.14 5.91 -7.26
N PRO A 352 3.17 5.84 -8.19
CA PRO A 352 3.44 5.50 -9.59
C PRO A 352 4.48 6.44 -10.21
N GLY A 353 5.50 5.86 -10.89
CA GLY A 353 6.52 6.62 -11.63
C GLY A 353 7.68 7.19 -10.80
N MET A 354 7.56 7.27 -9.47
CA MET A 354 8.61 7.81 -8.58
C MET A 354 9.69 6.78 -8.25
N SER A 355 9.35 5.49 -8.28
CA SER A 355 10.27 4.38 -7.96
C SER A 355 11.50 4.31 -8.87
N ASN A 356 11.41 4.79 -10.12
CA ASN A 356 12.54 4.79 -11.06
C ASN A 356 13.46 6.01 -10.87
N MET A 357 12.97 7.09 -10.24
CA MET A 357 13.74 8.32 -10.04
C MET A 357 14.58 8.30 -8.76
N MET A 358 14.20 7.46 -7.79
CA MET A 358 14.87 7.29 -6.49
C MET A 358 15.79 6.05 -6.44
N GLN A 359 16.05 5.40 -7.59
CA GLN A 359 17.00 4.29 -7.67
C GLN A 359 18.41 4.80 -7.36
N GLY A 360 18.93 4.45 -6.18
CA GLY A 360 20.30 4.77 -5.75
C GLY A 360 20.41 5.58 -4.45
N MET A 361 19.30 6.01 -3.84
CA MET A 361 19.33 6.51 -2.45
C MET A 361 19.10 5.35 -1.49
N ASP A 362 20.04 5.13 -0.57
CA ASP A 362 19.89 4.15 0.49
C ASP A 362 18.91 4.66 1.56
N ASP A 363 18.10 3.77 2.12
CA ASP A 363 17.09 4.10 3.14
C ASP A 363 17.73 4.61 4.43
N GLU A 364 18.89 4.04 4.78
CA GLU A 364 19.66 4.48 5.95
C GLU A 364 20.18 5.91 5.76
N GLU A 365 20.68 6.21 4.55
CA GLU A 365 21.22 7.54 4.23
C GLU A 365 20.11 8.61 4.17
N GLY A 366 18.97 8.27 3.56
CA GLY A 366 17.78 9.13 3.53
C GLY A 366 17.22 9.40 4.93
N GLY A 367 17.09 8.35 5.75
CA GLY A 367 16.64 8.44 7.13
C GLY A 367 17.59 9.25 8.02
N ALA A 368 18.91 9.05 7.86
CA ALA A 368 19.93 9.82 8.58
C ALA A 368 19.89 11.31 8.22
N LYS A 369 19.67 11.62 6.93
CA LYS A 369 19.54 13.01 6.46
C LYS A 369 18.30 13.69 7.06
N LEU A 370 17.16 13.02 7.09
CA LEU A 370 15.95 13.54 7.75
C LEU A 370 16.16 13.76 9.25
N LYS A 371 16.84 12.83 9.95
CA LYS A 371 17.18 12.99 11.37
C LYS A 371 18.07 14.22 11.60
N ARG A 372 19.09 14.44 10.77
CA ARG A 372 19.95 15.63 10.85
C ARG A 372 19.14 16.91 10.73
N MET A 373 18.17 16.96 9.81
CA MET A 373 17.28 18.12 9.66
C MET A 373 16.42 18.37 10.90
N ILE A 374 15.92 17.30 11.55
CA ILE A 374 15.18 17.43 12.81
C ILE A 374 16.10 17.97 13.92
N TYR A 375 17.34 17.50 14.04
CA TYR A 375 18.29 18.01 15.03
C TYR A 375 18.65 19.48 14.83
N ILE A 376 18.74 19.94 13.57
CA ILE A 376 18.88 21.36 13.22
C ILE A 376 17.69 22.15 13.75
N CYS A 377 16.45 21.67 13.52
CA CYS A 377 15.25 22.33 14.04
C CYS A 377 15.17 22.28 15.58
N ASP A 378 15.58 21.18 16.23
CA ASP A 378 15.58 21.05 17.69
C ASP A 378 16.59 21.99 18.37
N SER A 379 17.58 22.49 17.62
CA SER A 379 18.55 23.50 18.08
C SER A 379 18.06 24.95 17.91
N MET A 380 16.84 25.14 17.41
CA MET A 380 16.19 26.44 17.27
C MET A 380 15.32 26.76 18.49
N THR A 381 15.14 28.04 18.75
CA THR A 381 14.19 28.53 19.77
C THR A 381 12.77 28.56 19.20
N ASP A 382 11.74 28.62 20.05
CA ASP A 382 10.34 28.71 19.61
C ASP A 382 10.09 29.88 18.66
N LYS A 383 10.70 31.05 18.93
CA LYS A 383 10.61 32.23 18.06
C LYS A 383 11.22 32.00 16.67
N GLU A 384 12.26 31.17 16.57
CA GLU A 384 12.90 30.82 15.30
C GLU A 384 12.08 29.75 14.56
N LEU A 385 11.51 28.79 15.29
CA LEU A 385 10.63 27.74 14.76
C LEU A 385 9.31 28.29 14.22
N ASP A 386 8.69 29.22 14.94
CA ASP A 386 7.40 29.83 14.57
C ASP A 386 7.55 30.94 13.51
N SER A 387 8.77 31.16 13.01
CA SER A 387 9.07 32.14 11.95
C SER A 387 9.07 31.50 10.56
N ASP A 388 9.09 32.36 9.52
CA ASP A 388 9.30 31.97 8.12
C ASP A 388 10.79 31.75 7.77
N GLY A 389 11.66 31.63 8.78
CA GLY A 389 13.10 31.44 8.63
C GLY A 389 13.90 32.71 8.31
N LYS A 390 13.26 33.87 8.09
CA LYS A 390 13.98 35.13 7.81
C LYS A 390 14.87 35.58 8.96
N ILE A 391 14.42 35.43 10.20
CA ILE A 391 15.19 35.82 11.40
C ILE A 391 16.57 35.15 11.48
N LEU A 392 16.70 33.94 10.92
CA LEU A 392 17.95 33.18 10.87
C LEU A 392 18.90 33.72 9.80
N ILE A 393 18.36 34.26 8.71
CA ILE A 393 19.13 34.81 7.58
C ILE A 393 19.56 36.24 7.88
N ASP A 394 18.68 37.03 8.52
CA ASP A 394 18.98 38.40 8.92
C ASP A 394 20.01 38.44 10.07
N GLN A 395 20.12 37.37 10.86
CA GLN A 395 21.09 37.24 11.96
C GLN A 395 21.92 35.95 11.83
N PRO A 396 22.97 35.93 11.00
CA PRO A 396 23.79 34.74 10.73
C PRO A 396 24.45 34.13 11.98
N THR A 397 24.63 34.91 13.05
CA THR A 397 25.13 34.43 14.35
C THR A 397 24.24 33.34 14.95
N ARG A 398 22.92 33.37 14.66
CA ARG A 398 21.96 32.33 15.07
C ARG A 398 22.20 31.02 14.32
N MET A 399 22.54 31.09 13.04
CA MET A 399 22.84 29.91 12.23
C MET A 399 24.10 29.20 12.73
N THR A 400 25.13 29.95 13.09
CA THR A 400 26.35 29.39 13.70
C THR A 400 26.05 28.70 15.04
N ARG A 401 25.14 29.26 15.86
CA ARG A 401 24.70 28.63 17.11
C ARG A 401 23.95 27.32 16.84
N ILE A 402 23.02 27.32 15.90
CA ILE A 402 22.22 26.15 15.51
C ILE A 402 23.12 25.04 14.96
N ALA A 403 24.04 25.37 14.06
CA ALA A 403 25.02 24.43 13.50
C ALA A 403 25.85 23.77 14.61
N ARG A 404 26.36 24.55 15.56
CA ARG A 404 27.10 24.02 16.73
C ARG A 404 26.22 23.14 17.63
N GLY A 405 24.98 23.54 17.89
CA GLY A 405 24.04 22.79 18.75
C GLY A 405 23.56 21.48 18.15
N SER A 406 23.43 21.42 16.82
CA SER A 406 22.99 20.22 16.09
C SER A 406 24.14 19.34 15.60
N GLY A 407 25.38 19.79 15.75
CA GLY A 407 26.57 19.08 15.24
C GLY A 407 26.69 19.10 13.72
N THR A 408 26.01 20.02 13.04
CA THR A 408 26.01 20.16 11.57
C THR A 408 26.81 21.38 11.13
N SER A 409 26.99 21.52 9.81
CA SER A 409 27.60 22.70 9.20
C SER A 409 26.59 23.84 9.03
N VAL A 410 27.08 25.08 8.93
CA VAL A 410 26.23 26.26 8.62
C VAL A 410 25.54 26.10 7.27
N ARG A 411 26.23 25.49 6.29
CA ARG A 411 25.69 25.18 4.97
C ARG A 411 24.46 24.27 5.04
N GLU A 412 24.47 23.27 5.90
CA GLU A 412 23.30 22.39 6.08
C GLU A 412 22.10 23.13 6.67
N VAL A 413 22.33 24.13 7.53
CA VAL A 413 21.28 25.02 8.03
C VAL A 413 20.72 25.91 6.91
N GLU A 414 21.58 26.44 6.04
CA GLU A 414 21.17 27.21 4.85
C GLU A 414 20.35 26.36 3.88
N ASP A 415 20.76 25.12 3.63
CA ASP A 415 20.08 24.18 2.75
C ASP A 415 18.66 23.87 3.29
N LEU A 416 18.52 23.67 4.61
CA LEU A 416 17.23 23.45 5.26
C LEU A 416 16.31 24.68 5.10
N LEU A 417 16.82 25.90 5.30
CA LEU A 417 16.05 27.12 5.13
C LEU A 417 15.65 27.35 3.66
N THR A 418 16.51 26.96 2.73
CA THR A 418 16.21 27.02 1.30
C THR A 418 15.07 26.06 0.95
N GLN A 419 15.09 24.85 1.49
CA GLN A 419 14.01 23.87 1.33
C GLN A 419 12.70 24.34 1.97
N GLN A 420 12.76 24.93 3.17
CA GLN A 420 11.60 25.54 3.82
C GLN A 420 10.98 26.63 2.94
N ARG A 421 11.79 27.52 2.34
CA ARG A 421 11.30 28.57 1.44
C ARG A 421 10.67 28.03 0.17
N MET A 422 11.24 26.98 -0.42
CA MET A 422 10.64 26.29 -1.58
C MET A 422 9.27 25.73 -1.22
N MET A 423 9.15 25.02 -0.08
CA MET A 423 7.88 24.47 0.40
C MET A 423 6.88 25.56 0.76
N ALA A 424 7.31 26.63 1.41
CA ALA A 424 6.47 27.80 1.70
C ALA A 424 5.93 28.46 0.42
N GLY A 425 6.77 28.58 -0.62
CA GLY A 425 6.36 29.08 -1.93
C GLY A 425 5.33 28.18 -2.62
N MET A 426 5.46 26.87 -2.49
CA MET A 426 4.50 25.89 -2.99
C MET A 426 3.19 25.93 -2.20
N ALA A 427 3.26 25.97 -0.87
CA ALA A 427 2.11 26.09 0.02
C ALA A 427 1.31 27.38 -0.25
N LYS A 428 1.99 28.50 -0.50
CA LYS A 428 1.35 29.78 -0.87
C LYS A 428 0.61 29.71 -2.21
N LYS A 429 1.18 29.03 -3.21
CA LYS A 429 0.52 28.78 -4.50
C LYS A 429 -0.69 27.85 -4.34
N MET A 430 -0.57 26.82 -3.52
CA MET A 430 -1.65 25.87 -3.25
C MET A 430 -2.80 26.49 -2.44
N GLY A 431 -2.50 27.28 -1.41
CA GLY A 431 -3.50 28.05 -0.64
C GLY A 431 -4.20 29.12 -1.48
N GLY A 432 -3.48 29.75 -2.41
CA GLY A 432 -4.06 30.67 -3.40
C GLY A 432 -5.04 29.97 -4.36
N ASN A 433 -4.65 28.80 -4.89
CA ASN A 433 -5.54 27.99 -5.75
C ASN A 433 -6.74 27.42 -4.99
N MET A 434 -6.58 27.05 -3.72
CA MET A 434 -7.68 26.55 -2.88
C MET A 434 -8.68 27.66 -2.55
N LYS A 435 -8.23 28.88 -2.23
CA LYS A 435 -9.12 30.05 -2.08
C LYS A 435 -9.86 30.40 -3.37
N ASN A 436 -9.19 30.28 -4.53
CA ASN A 436 -9.83 30.47 -5.83
C ASN A 436 -10.83 29.35 -6.17
N MET A 437 -10.54 28.10 -5.82
CA MET A 437 -11.46 26.98 -6.00
C MET A 437 -12.67 27.06 -5.06
N GLN A 438 -12.47 27.53 -3.82
CA GLN A 438 -13.54 27.73 -2.84
C GLN A 438 -14.44 28.91 -3.23
N ARG A 439 -13.86 29.99 -3.80
CA ARG A 439 -14.61 31.06 -4.45
C ARG A 439 -15.34 30.59 -5.70
N ALA A 440 -14.74 29.74 -6.52
CA ALA A 440 -15.38 29.15 -7.70
C ALA A 440 -16.52 28.18 -7.32
N GLN A 441 -16.36 27.40 -6.24
CA GLN A 441 -17.42 26.56 -5.69
C GLN A 441 -18.54 27.35 -5.03
N GLN A 442 -18.25 28.48 -4.38
CA GLN A 442 -19.29 29.40 -3.91
C GLN A 442 -20.03 30.07 -5.07
N ALA A 443 -19.32 30.43 -6.14
CA ALA A 443 -19.92 30.96 -7.36
C ALA A 443 -20.73 29.91 -8.15
N MET A 444 -20.38 28.63 -8.05
CA MET A 444 -21.08 27.52 -8.72
C MET A 444 -22.11 26.81 -7.82
N GLY A 445 -22.12 27.09 -6.52
CA GLY A 445 -22.90 26.37 -5.51
C GLY A 445 -23.86 27.23 -4.67
N GLY A 446 -23.88 28.55 -4.86
CA GLY A 446 -24.67 29.46 -4.03
C GLY A 446 -25.36 30.55 -4.84
N GLY A 447 -26.51 30.23 -5.44
CA GLY A 447 -27.41 31.23 -6.00
C GLY A 447 -28.26 30.69 -7.15
N ASN A 448 -29.59 30.68 -6.96
CA ASN A 448 -30.63 30.55 -7.98
C ASN A 448 -31.24 29.19 -8.29
N LYS A 449 -31.01 28.11 -7.53
CA LYS A 449 -31.94 26.95 -7.63
C LYS A 449 -33.31 27.27 -7.00
N ALA A 450 -33.33 27.93 -5.85
CA ALA A 450 -34.58 28.28 -5.16
C ALA A 450 -35.39 29.37 -5.91
N GLN A 451 -34.72 30.40 -6.46
CA GLN A 451 -35.39 31.43 -7.25
C GLN A 451 -35.87 30.91 -8.61
N GLN A 452 -35.13 30.00 -9.26
CA GLN A 452 -35.51 29.44 -10.54
C GLN A 452 -36.64 28.41 -10.40
N LEU A 453 -36.67 27.64 -9.30
CA LEU A 453 -37.82 26.78 -8.97
C LEU A 453 -39.06 27.60 -8.60
N ALA A 454 -38.91 28.67 -7.81
CA ALA A 454 -40.03 29.55 -7.44
C ALA A 454 -40.61 30.29 -8.67
N ALA A 455 -39.76 30.72 -9.61
CA ALA A 455 -40.20 31.32 -10.86
C ALA A 455 -40.90 30.31 -11.79
N MET A 456 -40.45 29.04 -11.80
CA MET A 456 -41.07 27.96 -12.57
C MET A 456 -42.43 27.54 -12.00
N GLN A 457 -42.54 27.48 -10.68
CA GLN A 457 -43.76 27.10 -9.96
C GLN A 457 -44.86 28.17 -10.13
N LYS A 458 -44.47 29.45 -10.15
CA LYS A 458 -45.37 30.58 -10.43
C LYS A 458 -45.87 30.61 -11.88
N ARG A 459 -45.06 30.13 -12.83
CA ARG A 459 -45.42 30.03 -14.26
C ARG A 459 -46.33 28.84 -14.56
N LEU A 460 -46.23 27.77 -13.77
CA LEU A 460 -47.09 26.58 -13.87
C LEU A 460 -48.48 26.85 -13.30
N GLN A 461 -48.58 27.64 -12.22
CA GLN A 461 -49.87 28.06 -11.65
C GLN A 461 -50.63 29.03 -12.55
N SER A 462 -49.95 29.83 -13.40
CA SER A 462 -50.62 30.71 -14.36
C SER A 462 -51.14 30.01 -15.63
N MET A 463 -50.82 28.73 -15.84
CA MET A 463 -51.31 27.94 -16.98
C MET A 463 -52.35 26.86 -16.60
N GLY A 464 -52.72 26.76 -15.32
CA GLY A 464 -53.64 25.74 -14.80
C GLY A 464 -55.12 26.16 -14.72
N GLY A 465 -55.56 27.09 -15.58
CA GLY A 465 -56.91 27.67 -15.49
C GLY A 465 -57.54 27.99 -16.84
N ALA A 466 -57.77 26.98 -17.68
CA ALA A 466 -58.79 27.01 -18.73
C ALA A 466 -59.03 25.58 -19.23
N GLY A 467 -60.18 25.02 -18.88
CA GLY A 467 -60.65 23.76 -19.42
C GLY A 467 -61.09 23.88 -20.87
N GLY A 468 -61.08 22.76 -21.59
CA GLY A 468 -61.74 22.66 -22.90
C GLY A 468 -61.09 21.65 -23.83
N ALA A 469 -61.64 20.44 -23.83
CA ALA A 469 -61.85 19.52 -24.95
C ALA A 469 -60.91 19.54 -26.17
N GLY A 470 -60.40 18.35 -26.51
CA GLY A 470 -60.39 17.89 -27.91
C GLY A 470 -59.01 17.59 -28.52
N GLY A 471 -58.81 16.32 -28.88
CA GLY A 471 -57.94 15.89 -29.98
C GLY A 471 -56.48 15.60 -29.61
N MET A 472 -56.13 14.32 -29.49
CA MET A 472 -54.74 13.88 -29.72
C MET A 472 -54.42 13.97 -31.22
N PRO A 473 -53.23 14.47 -31.60
CA PRO A 473 -52.61 14.10 -32.86
C PRO A 473 -51.27 13.36 -32.66
N ASP A 474 -51.27 12.12 -33.14
CA ASP A 474 -50.25 11.40 -33.89
C ASP A 474 -48.74 11.49 -33.50
N MET A 475 -48.24 10.36 -32.99
CA MET A 475 -46.86 10.09 -32.57
C MET A 475 -45.85 10.00 -33.74
N GLY A 476 -46.30 10.14 -35.00
CA GLY A 476 -45.44 10.26 -36.17
C GLY A 476 -44.82 11.64 -36.37
N SER A 477 -45.43 12.70 -35.83
CA SER A 477 -44.95 14.09 -35.99
C SER A 477 -43.79 14.46 -35.05
N LEU A 478 -43.69 13.80 -33.90
CA LEU A 478 -42.66 14.06 -32.88
C LEU A 478 -41.28 13.52 -33.29
N MET A 479 -41.24 12.43 -34.08
CA MET A 479 -39.99 11.80 -34.49
C MET A 479 -39.31 12.52 -35.67
N LYS A 480 -40.01 13.44 -36.35
CA LYS A 480 -39.47 14.24 -37.46
C LYS A 480 -38.81 15.56 -36.99
N MET A 481 -38.97 15.94 -35.73
CA MET A 481 -38.37 17.15 -35.15
C MET A 481 -36.99 16.92 -34.51
N LEU A 482 -36.60 15.65 -34.29
CA LEU A 482 -35.36 15.28 -33.58
C LEU A 482 -34.22 14.77 -34.48
N GLY A 483 -34.37 14.82 -35.80
CA GLY A 483 -33.32 14.38 -36.72
C GLY A 483 -33.25 15.20 -38.01
N GLY A 484 -32.28 16.11 -38.11
CA GLY A 484 -31.84 16.63 -39.41
C GLY A 484 -31.18 18.03 -39.39
N GLY A 485 -29.85 18.06 -39.56
CA GLY A 485 -29.05 19.16 -40.13
C GLY A 485 -28.86 20.41 -39.26
N GLY A 486 -27.71 21.07 -39.17
CA GLY A 486 -26.53 21.10 -40.02
C GLY A 486 -26.20 22.55 -40.39
N GLY A 487 -25.12 23.10 -39.81
CA GLY A 487 -24.26 24.13 -40.43
C GLY A 487 -24.57 25.63 -40.23
N GLY A 488 -23.56 26.38 -39.76
CA GLY A 488 -23.40 27.82 -40.09
C GLY A 488 -22.75 28.75 -39.04
N MET A 489 -21.41 28.75 -38.93
CA MET A 489 -20.41 29.86 -38.74
C MET A 489 -20.72 31.09 -37.82
N PRO A 490 -19.71 31.78 -37.19
CA PRO A 490 -18.40 32.11 -37.79
C PRO A 490 -17.15 32.15 -36.87
N GLY A 491 -15.98 32.07 -37.51
CA GLY A 491 -14.79 32.83 -37.09
C GLY A 491 -13.71 32.06 -36.35
N GLY A 492 -12.74 31.53 -37.10
CA GLY A 492 -11.52 30.94 -36.57
C GLY A 492 -10.63 31.97 -35.86
N MET A 493 -10.18 31.61 -34.66
CA MET A 493 -8.98 32.17 -34.07
C MET A 493 -7.83 31.20 -34.27
N ASP A 494 -6.82 31.73 -34.94
CA ASP A 494 -5.59 31.12 -35.38
C ASP A 494 -4.79 30.56 -34.19
N MET A 495 -4.64 29.24 -34.12
CA MET A 495 -3.85 28.55 -33.08
C MET A 495 -2.37 28.96 -33.14
N GLN A 496 -1.92 29.53 -34.26
CA GLN A 496 -0.59 30.09 -34.45
C GLN A 496 -0.39 31.43 -33.70
N ALA A 497 -1.46 32.19 -33.47
CA ALA A 497 -1.43 33.42 -32.65
C ALA A 497 -1.36 33.10 -31.14
N MET A 498 -1.96 31.99 -30.71
CA MET A 498 -1.90 31.53 -29.31
C MET A 498 -0.49 31.08 -28.90
N MET A 499 0.27 30.46 -29.83
CA MET A 499 1.67 30.10 -29.57
C MET A 499 2.62 31.30 -29.50
N ARG A 500 2.32 32.40 -30.20
CA ARG A 500 3.11 33.64 -30.12
C ARG A 500 2.96 34.36 -28.78
N GLN A 501 1.79 34.25 -28.14
CA GLN A 501 1.52 34.92 -26.85
C GLN A 501 2.09 34.15 -25.64
N MET A 502 2.45 32.87 -25.80
CA MET A 502 3.10 32.06 -24.76
C MET A 502 4.64 32.06 -24.82
N GLY A 503 5.27 32.98 -25.56
CA GLY A 503 6.71 33.22 -25.44
C GLY A 503 7.61 32.02 -25.76
N MET A 504 7.15 31.09 -26.61
CA MET A 504 7.90 29.91 -27.03
C MET A 504 8.02 29.88 -28.56
N GLY A 505 8.79 30.84 -29.09
CA GLY A 505 9.08 30.89 -30.53
C GLY A 505 10.31 31.72 -30.87
N GLY A 506 11.44 31.04 -31.07
CA GLY A 506 12.46 31.44 -32.06
C GLY A 506 13.64 32.27 -31.58
N GLY A 507 14.61 31.64 -30.91
CA GLY A 507 16.01 32.07 -30.91
C GLY A 507 16.81 31.23 -31.90
N GLY A 508 16.87 31.67 -33.16
CA GLY A 508 17.79 31.13 -34.16
C GLY A 508 19.20 31.63 -33.89
N MET A 509 20.16 30.72 -33.75
CA MET A 509 21.60 31.01 -33.85
C MET A 509 22.07 30.64 -35.28
N PRO A 510 22.61 31.59 -36.06
CA PRO A 510 23.23 31.33 -37.35
C PRO A 510 24.73 31.01 -37.17
N GLY A 511 25.26 30.03 -37.92
CA GLY A 511 26.71 29.88 -38.08
C GLY A 511 27.24 28.44 -38.21
N MET A 512 27.41 28.00 -39.46
CA MET A 512 28.22 26.88 -40.00
C MET A 512 29.65 26.72 -39.40
N PRO A 513 30.45 25.66 -39.71
CA PRO A 513 30.44 24.81 -40.92
C PRO A 513 30.63 23.27 -40.72
N PRO A 514 30.53 22.49 -41.82
CA PRO A 514 30.60 21.03 -41.81
C PRO A 514 32.05 20.53 -41.86
N GLY A 515 32.35 19.44 -41.15
CA GLY A 515 33.64 18.76 -41.21
C GLY A 515 33.45 17.27 -41.05
N GLY A 516 33.62 16.53 -42.15
CA GLY A 516 33.57 15.07 -42.15
C GLY A 516 34.86 14.42 -41.66
N GLY A 517 34.77 13.10 -41.47
CA GLY A 517 35.85 12.18 -41.81
C GLY A 517 36.82 11.75 -40.71
N ARG A 518 36.86 10.42 -40.54
CA ARG A 518 37.98 9.55 -40.13
C ARG A 518 38.30 9.37 -38.64
N GLY A 519 38.13 8.12 -38.18
CA GLY A 519 39.26 7.21 -38.06
C GLY A 519 39.79 6.91 -36.64
N ARG A 520 39.84 5.60 -36.32
CA ARG A 520 40.78 4.89 -35.42
C ARG A 520 40.95 5.47 -34.00
N ARG A 521 40.69 4.71 -32.94
CA ARG A 521 41.43 3.51 -32.51
C ARG A 521 40.62 2.72 -31.51
#